data_AF-A0A1L8TFU3-F1
#
_entry.id   AF-A0A1L8TFU3-F1
#
_cell.length_a   1.000
_cell.length_b   1.000
_cell.length_c   1.000
_cell.angle_alpha   90.00
_cell.angle_beta   90.00
_cell.angle_gamma   90.00
#
_symmetry.space_group_name_H-M   'P 1'
#
loop_
_entity.id
_entity.type
_entity.pdbx_description
1 polymer ?
#
loop_
_entity_poly.entity_id
_entity_poly.type
_entity_poly.pdbx_seq_one_letter_code
_entity_poly.pdbx_strand_id
1 'polypeptide(L)' 'MDGETYLAILKENELKRSKLVKLLEKQVAILYENDLTDLAEETKWLAIDIAEYEKENGVIEI' A
#
# COMPACT_ATOMS: atom_id res chain seq x y z
N MET A 1 0.62 -11.24 -3.86
CA MET A 1 1.10 -11.09 -2.47
C MET A 1 -0.10 -11.11 -1.55
N ASP A 2 -0.17 -12.03 -0.59
CA ASP A 2 -1.29 -12.02 0.36
C ASP A 2 -1.25 -10.83 1.33
N GLY A 3 -2.36 -10.60 2.02
CA GLY A 3 -2.48 -9.47 2.96
C GLY A 3 -1.55 -9.59 4.18
N GLU A 4 -1.20 -10.81 4.60
CA GLU A 4 -0.30 -11.02 5.74
C GLU A 4 1.13 -10.60 5.39
N THR A 5 1.61 -11.00 4.21
CA THR A 5 2.91 -10.61 3.67
C THR A 5 3.00 -9.10 3.50
N TYR A 6 1.95 -8.48 2.96
CA TYR A 6 1.87 -7.02 2.83
C TYR A 6 2.02 -6.31 4.19
N LEU A 7 1.26 -6.74 5.20
CA LEU A 7 1.32 -6.16 6.54
C LEU A 7 2.65 -6.43 7.24
N ALA A 8 3.27 -7.59 7.00
CA ALA A 8 4.59 -7.92 7.51
C ALA A 8 5.65 -6.95 6.96
N ILE A 9 5.65 -6.68 5.65
CA ILE A 9 6.58 -5.72 5.02
C ILE A 9 6.43 -4.33 5.65
N LEU A 10 5.21 -3.83 5.79
CA LEU A 10 4.96 -2.52 6.41
C LEU A 10 5.49 -2.47 7.85
N LYS A 11 5.30 -3.54 8.61
CA LYS A 11 5.73 -3.63 10.01
C LYS A 11 7.25 -3.72 10.13
N GLU A 12 7.88 -4.61 9.38
CA GLU A 12 9.34 -4.85 9.42
C GLU A 12 10.13 -3.62 9.01
N ASN A 13 9.60 -2.86 8.05
CA ASN A 13 10.23 -1.63 7.57
C ASN A 13 9.73 -0.37 8.30
N GLU A 14 8.93 -0.50 9.35
CA GLU A 14 8.36 0.62 10.12
C GLU A 14 7.63 1.66 9.25
N LEU A 15 6.97 1.19 8.19
CA LEU A 15 6.28 2.01 7.20
C LEU A 15 4.92 2.44 7.74
N LYS A 16 4.61 3.73 7.58
CA LYS A 16 3.36 4.30 8.07
C LYS A 16 2.28 4.18 7.01
N ARG A 17 1.10 3.72 7.44
CA ARG A 17 -0.13 3.79 6.63
C ARG A 17 -0.70 5.21 6.66
N SER A 18 -0.11 6.11 5.87
CA SER A 18 -0.59 7.47 5.66
C SER A 18 -1.99 7.49 5.04
N LYS A 19 -2.58 8.69 4.89
CA LYS A 19 -3.87 8.83 4.22
C LYS A 19 -3.82 8.30 2.78
N LEU A 20 -2.73 8.56 2.07
CA LEU A 20 -2.52 8.09 0.70
C LEU A 20 -2.34 6.57 0.64
N VAL A 21 -1.52 5.99 1.51
CA VAL A 21 -1.36 4.52 1.60
C VAL A 21 -2.71 3.84 1.86
N LYS A 22 -3.51 4.37 2.81
CA LYS A 22 -4.86 3.85 3.09
C LYS A 22 -5.83 4.02 1.93
N LEU A 23 -5.68 5.07 1.12
CA LEU A 23 -6.47 5.25 -0.09
C LEU A 23 -6.12 4.15 -1.10
N LEU A 24 -4.85 3.85 -1.28
CA LEU A 24 -4.40 2.76 -2.15
C LEU A 24 -4.85 1.39 -1.63
N GLU A 25 -4.80 1.13 -0.32
CA GLU A 25 -5.34 -0.10 0.29
C GLU A 25 -6.83 -0.30 -0.03
N LYS A 26 -7.62 0.79 -0.05
CA LYS A 26 -9.03 0.71 -0.48
C LYS A 26 -9.17 0.39 -1.96
N GLN A 27 -8.30 0.95 -2.82
CA GLN A 27 -8.31 0.62 -4.24
C GLN A 27 -7.93 -0.83 -4.50
N VAL A 28 -6.98 -1.39 -3.74
CA VAL A 28 -6.65 -2.81 -3.78
C VAL A 28 -7.90 -3.67 -3.56
N ALA A 29 -8.72 -3.35 -2.56
CA ALA A 29 -9.97 -4.07 -2.29
C ALA A 29 -10.95 -3.98 -3.48
N ILE A 30 -11.16 -2.78 -4.02
CA ILE A 30 -12.04 -2.55 -5.18
C ILE A 30 -11.53 -3.34 -6.40
N LEU A 31 -10.22 -3.36 -6.65
CA LEU A 31 -9.62 -4.07 -7.77
C LEU A 31 -9.83 -5.59 -7.66
N TYR A 32 -9.66 -6.16 -6.46
CA TYR A 32 -9.98 -7.57 -6.22
C TYR A 32 -11.46 -7.88 -6.42
N GLU A 33 -12.36 -7.02 -5.94
CA GLU A 33 -13.81 -7.18 -6.12
C GLU A 33 -14.25 -7.18 -7.58
N ASN A 34 -13.43 -6.63 -8.49
CA ASN A 34 -13.70 -6.54 -9.92
C ASN A 34 -12.82 -7.49 -10.76
N ASP A 35 -12.23 -8.52 -10.15
CA ASP A 35 -11.35 -9.50 -10.81
C ASP A 35 -10.09 -8.88 -11.46
N LEU A 36 -9.72 -7.66 -11.10
CA LEU A 36 -8.53 -6.95 -11.60
C LEU A 36 -7.29 -7.25 -10.73
N THR A 37 -6.97 -8.55 -10.61
CA THR A 37 -5.93 -9.05 -9.69
C THR A 37 -4.56 -8.44 -9.95
N ASP A 38 -4.12 -8.34 -11.21
CA ASP A 38 -2.80 -7.81 -11.54
C ASP A 38 -2.65 -6.34 -11.10
N LEU A 39 -3.67 -5.52 -11.36
CA LEU A 39 -3.71 -4.13 -10.91
C LEU A 39 -3.75 -4.03 -9.37
N ALA A 40 -4.45 -4.95 -8.70
CA ALA A 40 -4.50 -4.99 -7.24
C ALA A 40 -3.10 -5.26 -6.65
N GLU A 41 -2.34 -6.18 -7.25
CA GLU A 41 -0.97 -6.49 -6.84
C GLU A 41 -0.02 -5.33 -7.12
N GLU A 42 -0.10 -4.70 -8.29
CA GLU A 42 0.67 -3.48 -8.61
C GLU A 42 0.36 -2.35 -7.62
N THR A 43 -0.91 -2.18 -7.25
CA THR A 43 -1.34 -1.15 -6.30
C THR A 43 -0.79 -1.41 -4.89
N LYS A 44 -0.64 -2.68 -4.47
CA LYS A 44 0.01 -3.02 -3.19
C LYS A 44 1.48 -2.59 -3.19
N TRP A 45 2.20 -2.85 -4.27
CA TRP A 45 3.60 -2.43 -4.40
C TRP A 45 3.72 -0.91 -4.40
N LEU A 46 2.87 -0.22 -5.15
CA LEU A 46 2.82 1.25 -5.11
C LEU A 46 2.57 1.80 -3.70
N ALA A 47 1.70 1.15 -2.91
CA ALA A 47 1.45 1.57 -1.54
C ALA A 47 2.68 1.40 -0.64
N ILE A 48 3.51 0.38 -0.88
CA ILE A 48 4.80 0.18 -0.19
C ILE A 48 5.78 1.26 -0.62
N ASP A 49 5.97 1.47 -1.92
CA ASP A 49 6.90 2.47 -2.47
C ASP A 49 6.59 3.88 -1.95
N ILE A 50 5.30 4.25 -1.86
CA ILE A 50 4.88 5.53 -1.27
C ILE A 50 5.19 5.57 0.22
N ALA A 51 4.94 4.50 0.96
CA ALA A 51 5.21 4.48 2.39
C ALA A 51 6.72 4.57 2.69
N GLU A 52 7.56 3.96 1.85
CA GLU A 52 9.02 4.09 1.88
C GLU A 52 9.46 5.54 1.57
N TYR A 53 8.94 6.12 0.49
CA TYR A 53 9.19 7.50 0.14
C TYR A 53 8.81 8.47 1.27
N GLU A 54 7.63 8.29 1.88
CA GLU A 54 7.14 9.11 2.99
C GLU A 54 7.96 8.94 4.27
N LYS A 55 8.57 7.76 4.48
CA LYS A 55 9.49 7.54 5.60
C LYS A 55 10.75 8.39 5.45
N GLU A 56 11.28 8.50 4.23
CA GLU A 56 12.50 9.27 3.93
C GLU A 56 12.27 10.78 3.83
N ASN A 57 11.12 11.19 3.27
CA ASN A 57 10.87 12.58 2.86
C ASN A 57 9.81 13.30 3.72
N GLY A 58 9.17 12.58 4.64
CA GLY A 58 8.01 13.06 5.40
C GLY A 58 6.69 12.66 4.74
N VAL A 59 5.63 12.60 5.55
CA VAL A 59 4.31 12.15 5.12
C VAL A 59 3.68 13.17 4.17
N ILE A 60 3.15 12.70 3.04
CA ILE A 60 2.41 13.55 2.12
C ILE A 60 1.01 13.76 2.70
N GLU A 61 0.71 14.99 3.11
CA GLU A 61 -0.64 15.37 3.51
C GLU A 61 -1.47 15.74 2.27
N ILE A 62 -2.33 14.81 1.86
CA ILE A 62 -3.43 15.05 0.90
C ILE A 62 -4.79 15.08 1.59
#